data_AF-A0A1M5S6Z2-F1
#
_entry.id   AF-A0A1M5S6Z2-F1
#
_cell.length_a   1.000
_cell.length_b   1.000
_cell.length_c   1.000
_cell.angle_alpha   90.00
_cell.angle_beta   90.00
_cell.angle_gamma   90.00
#
_symmetry.space_group_name_H-M   'P 1'
#
loop_
_entity.id
_entity.type
_entity.pdbx_description
1 polymer ?
#
loop_
_entity_poly.entity_id
_entity_poly.type
_entity_poly.pdbx_seq_one_letter_code
_entity_poly.pdbx_strand_id
1 'polypeptide(L)'
;MADTDHDYKGYILTGLPPGLFGETYIVIAISDSRYSRGFFVEYYIISSRPQESSRKGEFHVFANNLPEELGVINADFAISEGLRQAQVDIIQMQEERSVKLNRPDVAVLPFEIQEYNIPFLGFRMRGQFLSQLNDMLINTKCRRLANYLTLLQQVNPVPKTLS
;
A
#
# COMPACT_ATOMS: atom_id res chain seq x y z
N MET A 1 22.92 18.38 -2.41
CA MET A 1 21.94 17.92 -1.40
C MET A 1 21.31 16.67 -1.99
N ALA A 2 21.45 15.54 -1.30
CA ALA A 2 21.19 14.23 -1.86
C ALA A 2 19.71 14.04 -2.21
N ASP A 3 19.52 13.62 -3.45
CA ASP A 3 18.31 13.19 -4.12
C ASP A 3 17.89 11.84 -3.50
N THR A 4 16.86 11.80 -2.65
CA THR A 4 16.23 10.55 -2.17
C THR A 4 14.88 10.41 -2.83
N ASP A 5 14.92 9.69 -3.94
CA ASP A 5 14.04 9.77 -5.10
C ASP A 5 12.75 8.93 -5.00
N HIS A 6 12.24 8.60 -3.82
CA HIS A 6 11.05 7.72 -3.70
C HIS A 6 9.96 8.32 -2.81
N ASP A 7 9.09 9.17 -3.39
CA ASP A 7 7.85 9.66 -2.75
C ASP A 7 6.86 8.52 -2.46
N TYR A 8 7.07 7.32 -3.01
CA TYR A 8 6.32 6.12 -2.66
C TYR A 8 7.17 4.85 -2.86
N LYS A 9 6.84 3.80 -2.12
CA LYS A 9 7.43 2.46 -2.22
C LYS A 9 6.36 1.38 -2.31
N GLY A 10 6.69 0.30 -3.01
CA GLY A 10 5.86 -0.88 -3.16
C GLY A 10 6.38 -2.05 -2.36
N TYR A 11 5.48 -2.88 -1.89
CA TYR A 11 5.79 -4.11 -1.15
C TYR A 11 4.83 -5.22 -1.55
N ILE A 12 5.25 -6.46 -1.31
CA ILE A 12 4.44 -7.67 -1.46
C ILE A 12 4.35 -8.41 -0.13
N LEU A 13 3.16 -8.93 0.16
CA LEU A 13 2.92 -9.82 1.29
C LEU A 13 3.23 -11.27 0.89
N THR A 14 4.03 -11.95 1.70
CA THR A 14 4.40 -13.36 1.50
C THR A 14 4.25 -14.15 2.81
N GLY A 15 4.41 -15.48 2.75
CA GLY A 15 4.27 -16.36 3.91
C GLY A 15 2.83 -16.82 4.21
N LEU A 16 1.82 -16.07 3.76
CA LEU A 16 0.42 -16.48 3.92
C LEU A 16 -0.03 -17.46 2.84
N PRO A 17 -0.93 -18.42 3.18
CA PRO A 17 -1.56 -19.28 2.19
C PRO A 17 -2.31 -18.47 1.11
N PRO A 18 -2.13 -18.77 -0.19
CA PRO A 18 -2.78 -18.01 -1.28
C PRO A 18 -4.31 -17.99 -1.20
N GLY A 19 -4.93 -18.97 -0.54
CA GLY A 19 -6.38 -19.00 -0.35
C GLY A 19 -6.92 -17.88 0.54
N LEU A 20 -6.06 -17.24 1.36
CA LEU A 20 -6.49 -16.26 2.35
C LEU A 20 -6.80 -14.90 1.71
N PHE A 21 -5.80 -14.34 1.02
CA PHE A 21 -5.85 -13.03 0.37
C PHE A 21 -5.38 -13.03 -1.11
N GLY A 22 -4.92 -14.17 -1.62
CA GLY A 22 -4.30 -14.24 -2.95
C GLY A 22 -3.02 -13.42 -3.01
N GLU A 23 -2.70 -12.88 -4.19
CA GLU A 23 -1.67 -11.85 -4.30
C GLU A 23 -2.11 -10.61 -3.51
N THR A 24 -1.23 -10.11 -2.64
CA THR A 24 -1.46 -8.92 -1.82
C THR A 24 -0.27 -7.99 -1.92
N TYR A 25 -0.52 -6.74 -2.30
CA TYR A 25 0.49 -5.71 -2.51
C TYR A 25 0.20 -4.51 -1.64
N ILE A 26 1.25 -3.81 -1.22
CA ILE A 26 1.16 -2.67 -0.32
C ILE A 26 1.90 -1.51 -0.97
N VAL A 27 1.24 -0.38 -1.11
CA VAL A 27 1.85 0.87 -1.56
C VAL A 27 1.92 1.79 -0.36
N ILE A 28 3.10 2.28 -0.01
CA ILE A 28 3.26 3.38 0.95
C ILE A 28 3.66 4.61 0.17
N ALA A 29 2.95 5.71 0.31
CA ALA A 29 3.28 6.97 -0.33
C ALA A 29 3.34 8.09 0.70
N ILE A 30 4.25 9.03 0.47
CA ILE A 30 4.45 10.20 1.30
C ILE A 30 4.29 11.47 0.45
N SER A 31 3.91 12.54 1.13
CA SER A 31 3.92 13.89 0.58
C SER A 31 4.24 14.88 1.70
N ASP A 32 4.73 16.07 1.36
CA ASP A 32 4.98 17.10 2.34
C ASP A 32 3.68 17.50 3.06
N SER A 33 3.74 17.59 4.39
CA SER A 33 2.62 18.09 5.18
C SER A 33 2.39 19.58 4.90
N ARG A 34 1.15 19.96 4.55
CA ARG A 34 0.78 21.36 4.29
C ARG A 34 0.71 22.22 5.55
N TYR A 35 0.58 21.61 6.72
CA TYR A 35 0.23 22.29 7.97
C TYR A 35 1.35 22.28 9.02
N SER A 36 2.43 21.55 8.78
CA SER A 36 3.47 21.30 9.78
C SER A 36 4.79 20.91 9.12
N ARG A 37 5.90 21.01 9.86
CA ARG A 37 7.13 20.30 9.47
C ARG A 37 6.87 18.79 9.62
N GLY A 38 6.98 18.03 8.55
CA GLY A 38 6.73 16.59 8.55
C GLY A 38 6.09 16.08 7.26
N PHE A 39 5.58 14.85 7.32
CA PHE A 39 5.08 14.13 6.15
C PHE A 39 3.61 13.74 6.35
N PHE A 40 2.82 13.85 5.29
CA PHE A 40 1.57 13.13 5.16
C PHE A 40 1.89 11.75 4.58
N VAL A 41 1.49 10.70 5.29
CA VAL A 41 1.70 9.31 4.90
C VAL A 41 0.36 8.70 4.54
N GLU A 42 0.33 8.02 3.42
CA GLU A 42 -0.81 7.23 2.97
C GLU A 42 -0.35 5.83 2.59
N TYR A 43 -1.19 4.84 2.83
CA TYR A 43 -0.92 3.48 2.41
C TYR A 43 -2.15 2.80 1.84
N TYR A 44 -1.89 1.88 0.91
CA TYR A 44 -2.90 1.12 0.20
C TYR A 44 -2.51 -0.36 0.21
N ILE A 45 -3.37 -1.21 0.76
CA ILE A 45 -3.22 -2.66 0.73
C ILE A 45 -4.23 -3.19 -0.28
N ILE A 46 -3.77 -3.71 -1.41
CA ILE A 46 -4.63 -4.33 -2.43
C ILE A 46 -4.49 -5.84 -2.37
N SER A 47 -5.60 -6.57 -2.38
CA SER A 47 -5.61 -8.04 -2.34
C SER A 47 -6.58 -8.62 -3.36
N SER A 48 -6.18 -9.73 -3.99
CA SER A 48 -6.94 -10.35 -5.10
C SER A 48 -8.04 -11.31 -4.63
N ARG A 49 -8.03 -11.74 -3.37
CA ARG A 49 -9.02 -12.68 -2.82
C ARG A 49 -9.60 -12.19 -1.48
N PRO A 50 -10.84 -12.61 -1.16
CA PRO A 50 -11.77 -13.44 -1.94
C PRO A 50 -12.30 -12.79 -3.22
N GLN A 51 -12.20 -11.47 -3.29
CA GLN A 51 -12.44 -10.64 -4.45
C GLN A 51 -11.43 -9.49 -4.40
N GLU A 52 -11.18 -8.85 -5.54
CA GLU A 52 -10.30 -7.69 -5.59
C GLU A 52 -10.79 -6.61 -4.62
N SER A 53 -9.93 -6.21 -3.70
CA SER A 53 -10.26 -5.25 -2.65
C SER A 53 -9.07 -4.37 -2.32
N SER A 54 -9.34 -3.21 -1.73
CA SER A 54 -8.34 -2.30 -1.20
C SER A 54 -8.70 -1.87 0.21
N ARG A 55 -7.72 -1.86 1.10
CA ARG A 55 -7.76 -1.15 2.38
C ARG A 55 -6.83 0.06 2.27
N LYS A 56 -7.27 1.21 2.78
CA LYS A 56 -6.51 2.47 2.77
C LYS A 56 -6.41 2.99 4.19
N GLY A 57 -5.25 3.52 4.55
CA GLY A 57 -5.09 4.37 5.73
C GLY A 57 -4.23 5.59 5.41
N GLU A 58 -4.36 6.62 6.23
CA GLU A 58 -3.62 7.87 6.11
C GLU A 58 -3.40 8.50 7.48
N PHE A 59 -2.26 9.16 7.66
CA PHE A 59 -1.91 9.85 8.89
C PHE A 59 -0.81 10.89 8.66
N HIS A 60 -0.60 11.75 9.64
CA HIS A 60 0.46 12.75 9.62
C HIS A 60 1.59 12.35 10.57
N VAL A 61 2.82 12.41 10.08
CA VAL A 61 4.04 12.32 10.89
C VAL A 61 4.52 13.75 11.12
N PHE A 62 4.38 14.22 12.36
CA PHE A 62 4.77 15.57 12.75
C PHE A 62 6.20 15.59 13.30
N ALA A 63 7.02 16.51 12.79
CA ALA A 63 8.41 16.74 13.24
C ALA A 63 8.55 17.97 14.16
N ASN A 64 7.44 18.51 14.64
CA ASN A 64 7.46 19.70 15.48
C ASN A 64 8.09 19.37 16.84
N ASN A 65 9.11 20.13 17.23
CA ASN A 65 9.75 20.09 18.55
C ASN A 65 10.32 18.71 18.95
N LEU A 66 10.76 17.89 17.98
CA LEU A 66 11.47 16.66 18.30
C LEU A 66 12.88 17.01 18.84
N PRO A 67 13.24 16.58 20.06
CA PRO A 67 14.61 16.71 20.56
C PRO A 67 15.59 16.01 19.61
N GLU A 68 16.76 16.61 19.35
CA GLU A 68 17.74 16.08 18.41
C GLU A 68 18.23 14.67 18.79
N GLU A 69 18.20 14.34 20.08
CA GLU A 69 18.58 13.03 20.60
C GLU A 69 17.61 11.90 20.20
N LEU A 70 16.38 12.23 19.80
CA LEU A 70 15.37 11.27 19.33
C LEU A 70 15.45 11.00 17.82
N GLY A 71 16.36 11.69 17.12
CA GLY A 71 16.66 11.45 15.71
C GLY A 71 15.95 12.42 14.76
N VAL A 72 15.94 12.06 13.47
CA VAL A 72 15.41 12.91 12.39
C VAL A 72 14.21 12.23 11.76
N ILE A 73 13.09 12.95 11.69
CA ILE A 73 11.94 12.55 10.88
C ILE A 73 12.23 12.92 9.43
N ASN A 74 12.65 11.92 8.65
CA ASN A 74 12.88 12.02 7.22
C ASN A 74 11.88 11.14 6.44
N ALA A 75 12.00 11.14 5.11
CA ALA A 75 11.15 10.35 4.22
C ALA A 75 11.19 8.84 4.55
N ASP A 76 12.38 8.29 4.81
CA ASP A 76 12.55 6.87 5.14
C ASP A 76 11.86 6.50 6.46
N PHE A 77 11.93 7.37 7.47
CA PHE A 77 11.17 7.21 8.71
C PHE A 77 9.66 7.18 8.43
N ALA A 78 9.16 8.13 7.63
CA ALA A 78 7.74 8.23 7.30
C ALA A 78 7.23 7.00 6.51
N ILE A 79 8.01 6.50 5.54
CA ILE A 79 7.72 5.26 4.82
C ILE A 79 7.71 4.06 5.77
N SER A 80 8.71 3.97 6.67
CA SER A 80 8.81 2.86 7.64
C SER A 80 7.62 2.84 8.61
N GLU A 81 7.19 4.02 9.08
CA GLU A 81 5.99 4.12 9.92
C GLU A 81 4.72 3.77 9.13
N GLY A 82 4.63 4.17 7.85
CA GLY A 82 3.55 3.77 6.97
C GLY A 82 3.47 2.25 6.79
N LEU A 83 4.63 1.60 6.60
CA LEU A 83 4.74 0.15 6.53
C LEU A 83 4.28 -0.52 7.83
N ARG A 84 4.63 0.05 8.98
CA ARG A 84 4.20 -0.44 10.30
C ARG A 84 2.69 -0.35 10.48
N GLN A 85 2.05 0.74 10.04
CA GLN A 85 0.59 0.84 10.07
C GLN A 85 -0.08 -0.15 9.10
N ALA A 86 0.49 -0.34 7.91
CA ALA A 86 0.00 -1.34 6.98
C ALA A 86 0.10 -2.78 7.56
N GLN A 87 1.15 -3.09 8.32
CA GLN A 87 1.29 -4.37 9.03
C GLN A 87 0.17 -4.58 10.04
N VAL A 88 -0.16 -3.56 10.85
CA VAL A 88 -1.27 -3.62 11.81
C VAL A 88 -2.58 -3.89 11.08
N ASP A 89 -2.82 -3.22 9.96
CA ASP A 89 -4.03 -3.43 9.16
C ASP A 89 -4.10 -4.83 8.52
N ILE A 90 -2.97 -5.42 8.13
CA ILE A 90 -2.91 -6.80 7.64
C ILE A 90 -3.27 -7.79 8.75
N ILE A 91 -2.77 -7.58 9.97
CA ILE A 91 -3.15 -8.41 11.13
C ILE A 91 -4.66 -8.31 11.36
N GLN A 92 -5.23 -7.11 11.32
CA GLN A 92 -6.67 -6.93 11.45
C GLN A 92 -7.44 -7.63 10.29
N MET A 93 -6.92 -7.57 9.06
CA MET A 93 -7.48 -8.31 7.93
C MET A 93 -7.45 -9.83 8.18
N GLN A 94 -6.40 -10.38 8.79
CA GLN A 94 -6.32 -11.80 9.17
C GLN A 94 -7.36 -12.15 10.23
N GLU A 95 -7.52 -11.33 11.25
CA GLU A 95 -8.54 -11.50 12.29
C GLU A 95 -9.95 -11.50 11.68
N GLU A 96 -10.29 -10.50 10.87
CA GLU A 96 -11.58 -10.43 10.17
C GLU A 96 -11.83 -11.66 9.28
N ARG A 97 -10.77 -12.13 8.60
CA ARG A 97 -10.85 -13.29 7.71
C ARG A 97 -11.00 -14.58 8.49
N SER A 98 -10.34 -14.70 9.64
CA SER A 98 -10.44 -15.85 10.55
C SER A 98 -11.88 -16.05 11.04
N VAL A 99 -12.57 -14.96 11.39
CA VAL A 99 -13.98 -14.97 11.80
C VAL A 99 -14.87 -15.39 10.63
N LYS A 100 -14.68 -14.80 9.45
CA LYS A 100 -15.46 -15.13 8.24
C LYS A 100 -15.31 -16.59 7.81
N LEU A 101 -14.13 -17.19 8.01
CA LEU A 101 -13.86 -18.58 7.63
C LEU A 101 -14.17 -19.58 8.77
N ASN A 102 -14.53 -19.11 9.96
CA ASN A 102 -14.62 -19.92 11.18
C ASN A 102 -13.32 -20.73 11.44
N ARG A 103 -12.18 -20.06 11.27
CA ARG A 103 -10.83 -20.63 11.34
C ARG A 103 -9.92 -19.73 12.17
N PRO A 104 -9.94 -19.85 13.52
CA PRO A 104 -9.19 -18.94 14.40
C PRO A 104 -7.67 -19.05 14.23
N ASP A 105 -7.18 -20.19 13.73
CA ASP A 105 -5.78 -20.44 13.40
C ASP A 105 -5.22 -19.46 12.35
N VAL A 106 -6.10 -18.92 11.50
CA VAL A 106 -5.74 -17.95 10.46
C VAL A 106 -5.29 -16.60 11.02
N ALA A 107 -5.81 -16.20 12.18
CA ALA A 107 -5.55 -14.87 12.77
C ALA A 107 -4.08 -14.68 13.18
N VAL A 108 -3.36 -15.78 13.41
CA VAL A 108 -1.99 -15.78 13.95
C VAL A 108 -0.97 -16.32 12.95
N LEU A 109 -1.36 -16.52 11.68
CA LEU A 109 -0.43 -17.02 10.67
C LEU A 109 0.68 -16.00 10.43
N PRO A 110 1.96 -16.43 10.45
CA PRO A 110 3.07 -15.53 10.20
C PRO A 110 3.06 -15.09 8.73
N PHE A 111 3.53 -13.88 8.51
CA PHE A 111 3.71 -13.32 7.18
C PHE A 111 4.97 -12.46 7.14
N GLU A 112 5.44 -12.21 5.92
CA GLU A 112 6.54 -11.29 5.66
C GLU A 112 6.09 -10.24 4.67
N ILE A 113 6.62 -9.03 4.83
CA ILE A 113 6.46 -7.96 3.85
C ILE A 113 7.84 -7.65 3.27
N GLN A 114 7.95 -7.75 1.96
CA GLN A 114 9.19 -7.55 1.23
C GLN A 114 9.03 -6.40 0.25
N GLU A 115 10.03 -5.53 0.15
CA GLU A 115 10.05 -4.46 -0.84
C GLU A 115 9.97 -5.05 -2.24
N TYR A 116 9.09 -4.50 -3.08
CA TYR A 116 8.73 -5.10 -4.35
C TYR A 116 8.29 -4.05 -5.37
N ASN A 117 8.77 -4.22 -6.61
CA ASN A 117 8.31 -3.42 -7.73
C ASN A 117 6.93 -3.90 -8.18
N ILE A 118 5.89 -3.22 -7.72
CA ILE A 118 4.50 -3.62 -7.98
C ILE A 118 4.23 -3.58 -9.50
N PRO A 119 3.74 -4.68 -10.09
CA PRO A 119 3.55 -4.80 -11.54
C PRO A 119 2.23 -4.16 -11.97
N PHE A 120 2.03 -2.88 -11.69
CA PHE A 120 0.80 -2.13 -12.00
C PHE A 120 0.40 -2.22 -13.47
N LEU A 121 1.37 -2.14 -14.39
CA LEU A 121 1.12 -2.36 -15.82
C LEU A 121 0.56 -3.76 -16.10
N GLY A 122 1.13 -4.79 -15.45
CA GLY A 122 0.64 -6.16 -15.54
C GLY A 122 -0.78 -6.30 -15.02
N PHE A 123 -1.13 -5.65 -13.91
CA PHE A 123 -2.51 -5.62 -13.40
C PHE A 123 -3.47 -5.02 -14.43
N ARG A 124 -3.13 -3.83 -14.95
CA ARG A 124 -3.95 -3.13 -15.94
C ARG A 124 -4.15 -3.97 -17.19
N MET A 125 -3.08 -4.56 -17.72
CA MET A 125 -3.16 -5.44 -18.89
C MET A 125 -4.05 -6.65 -18.66
N ARG A 126 -4.01 -7.27 -17.47
CA ARG A 126 -4.85 -8.43 -17.12
C ARG A 126 -6.27 -8.06 -16.70
N GLY A 127 -6.61 -6.76 -16.66
CA GLY A 127 -7.89 -6.30 -16.16
C GLY A 127 -8.11 -6.57 -14.67
N GLN A 128 -7.02 -6.58 -13.89
CA GLN A 128 -7.03 -6.79 -12.44
C GLN A 128 -6.85 -5.47 -11.70
N PHE A 129 -7.46 -5.38 -10.52
CA PHE A 129 -7.36 -4.26 -9.58
C PHE A 129 -7.83 -2.92 -10.15
N LEU A 130 -8.62 -2.91 -11.23
CA LEU A 130 -8.92 -1.68 -11.97
C LEU A 130 -9.62 -0.63 -11.12
N SER A 131 -10.60 -1.05 -10.30
CA SER A 131 -11.28 -0.16 -9.35
C SER A 131 -10.32 0.33 -8.27
N GLN A 132 -9.49 -0.56 -7.71
CA GLN A 132 -8.55 -0.20 -6.65
C GLN A 132 -7.49 0.79 -7.12
N LEU A 133 -7.00 0.65 -8.36
CA LEU A 133 -6.05 1.59 -8.96
C LEU A 133 -6.69 2.95 -9.23
N ASN A 134 -7.95 2.98 -9.67
CA ASN A 134 -8.70 4.22 -9.84
C ASN A 134 -8.96 4.91 -8.49
N ASP A 135 -9.36 4.15 -7.47
CA ASP A 135 -9.58 4.65 -6.12
C ASP A 135 -8.29 5.23 -5.54
N MET A 136 -7.15 4.54 -5.74
CA MET A 136 -5.84 5.03 -5.35
C MET A 136 -5.50 6.36 -6.03
N LEU A 137 -5.74 6.48 -7.33
CA LEU A 137 -5.51 7.74 -8.07
C LEU A 137 -6.38 8.89 -7.56
N ILE A 138 -7.65 8.65 -7.28
CA ILE A 138 -8.59 9.68 -6.81
C ILE A 138 -8.17 10.20 -5.43
N ASN A 139 -7.66 9.32 -4.57
CA ASN A 139 -7.41 9.64 -3.17
C ASN A 139 -5.99 10.13 -2.89
N THR A 140 -5.02 9.72 -3.72
CA THR A 140 -3.60 9.96 -3.42
C THR A 140 -3.24 11.44 -3.34
N LYS A 141 -2.41 11.79 -2.35
CA LYS A 141 -1.79 13.12 -2.21
C LYS A 141 -0.35 13.13 -2.72
N CYS A 142 0.26 11.97 -2.88
CA CYS A 142 1.56 11.80 -3.51
C CYS A 142 1.48 12.10 -5.02
N ARG A 143 2.12 13.20 -5.45
CA ARG A 143 2.09 13.65 -6.85
C ARG A 143 2.72 12.63 -7.80
N ARG A 144 3.83 11.98 -7.41
CA ARG A 144 4.49 10.97 -8.25
C ARG A 144 3.62 9.74 -8.46
N LEU A 145 2.98 9.25 -7.40
CA LEU A 145 2.03 8.14 -7.51
C LEU A 145 0.84 8.52 -8.39
N ALA A 146 0.25 9.71 -8.20
CA ALA A 146 -0.84 10.21 -9.03
C ALA A 146 -0.46 10.28 -10.52
N ASN A 147 0.73 10.81 -10.84
CA ASN A 147 1.24 10.89 -12.21
C ASN A 147 1.42 9.48 -12.81
N TYR A 148 2.02 8.56 -12.06
CA TYR A 148 2.21 7.18 -12.51
C TYR A 148 0.87 6.49 -12.82
N LEU A 149 -0.11 6.59 -11.92
CA LEU A 149 -1.43 6.00 -12.10
C LEU A 149 -2.21 6.65 -13.25
N THR A 150 -2.02 7.95 -13.48
CA THR A 150 -2.63 8.66 -14.62
C THR A 150 -2.07 8.16 -15.94
N LEU A 151 -0.75 7.95 -16.04
CA LEU A 151 -0.14 7.33 -17.22
C LEU A 151 -0.65 5.90 -17.43
N LEU A 152 -0.78 5.14 -16.34
CA LEU A 152 -1.30 3.78 -16.38
C LEU A 152 -2.73 3.70 -16.94
N GLN A 153 -3.59 4.70 -16.66
CA GLN A 153 -4.96 4.73 -17.18
C GLN A 153 -5.05 4.84 -18.71
N GLN A 154 -4.01 5.37 -19.36
CA GLN A 154 -3.93 5.46 -20.83
C GLN A 154 -3.72 4.10 -21.50
N VAL A 155 -3.33 3.08 -20.73
CA VAL A 155 -3.19 1.70 -21.20
C VAL A 155 -4.55 1.01 -21.15
N ASN A 156 -5.04 0.58 -22.32
CA ASN A 156 -6.27 -0.20 -22.43
C ASN A 156 -6.04 -1.61 -21.86
N PRO A 157 -6.94 -2.12 -21.00
CA PRO A 157 -6.89 -3.51 -20.57
C PRO A 157 -7.08 -4.44 -21.77
N VAL A 158 -6.41 -5.59 -21.76
CA VAL A 158 -6.65 -6.61 -22.78
C VAL A 158 -8.11 -7.08 -22.63
N PRO A 159 -8.92 -7.09 -23.71
CA PRO A 159 -10.27 -7.60 -23.64
C PRO A 159 -10.22 -9.04 -23.12
N LYS A 160 -11.01 -9.36 -22.08
CA LYS A 160 -11.22 -10.76 -21.69
C LYS A 160 -11.88 -11.45 -22.88
N THR A 161 -11.09 -12.14 -23.71
CA THR A 161 -11.63 -13.12 -24.64
C THR A 161 -12.33 -14.17 -23.81
N LEU A 162 -13.65 -14.25 -23.95
CA LEU A 162 -14.48 -15.31 -23.40
C LEU A 162 -13.96 -16.64 -23.96
N SER A 163 -13.23 -17.39 -23.14
CA SER A 163 -12.93 -18.81 -23.36
C SER A 163 -13.88 -19.66 -22.55
#